data_AF-A0A4Y2JD82-F1
#
_entry.id   AF-A0A4Y2JD82-F1
#
_cell.length_a   1.000
_cell.length_b   1.000
_cell.length_c   1.000
_cell.angle_alpha   90.00
_cell.angle_beta   90.00
_cell.angle_gamma   90.00
#
_symmetry.space_group_name_H-M   'P 1'
#
loop_
_entity.id
_entity.type
_entity.pdbx_description
1 polymer ?
#
loop_
_entity_poly.entity_id
_entity_poly.type
_entity_poly.pdbx_seq_one_letter_code
_entity_poly.pdbx_strand_id
1 'polypeptide(L)'
;MVGSALWKTHQKTKKLQRFYDDFLNQWMENSVITIDMWNCLKKLHSTNNEVEGWHNKLYRSMNEPHPKMKSLVKSLKEEAEFNSFLKKRHVLKLEKKPRLKKYNYLNKRINKILDDYCKAPSRDSETIRKCLKALAFVGKFE
;
A
#
# COMPACT_ATOMS: atom_id res chain seq x y z
N MET A 1 13.06 -44.00 0.87
CA MET A 1 12.45 -42.77 1.44
C MET A 1 12.95 -41.45 0.84
N VAL A 2 13.96 -41.43 -0.05
CA VAL A 2 14.56 -40.19 -0.60
C VAL A 2 13.71 -39.53 -1.71
N GLY A 3 12.91 -40.30 -2.46
CA GLY A 3 12.12 -39.78 -3.60
C GLY A 3 10.94 -38.87 -3.24
N SER A 4 10.33 -39.03 -2.07
CA SER A 4 9.18 -38.20 -1.63
C SER A 4 9.61 -36.78 -1.24
N ALA A 5 10.79 -36.64 -0.64
CA ALA A 5 11.35 -35.34 -0.29
C ALA A 5 11.76 -34.53 -1.53
N LEU A 6 12.46 -35.17 -2.49
CA LEU A 6 12.84 -34.55 -3.76
C LEU A 6 11.62 -34.09 -4.59
N TRP A 7 10.57 -34.91 -4.66
CA TRP A 7 9.32 -34.54 -5.35
C TRP A 7 8.61 -33.35 -4.72
N LYS A 8 8.53 -33.31 -3.38
CA LYS A 8 7.95 -32.17 -2.65
C LYS A 8 8.76 -30.90 -2.83
N THR A 9 10.10 -31.00 -2.85
CA THR A 9 10.99 -29.88 -3.12
C THR A 9 10.81 -29.38 -4.56
N HIS A 10 10.77 -30.26 -5.55
CA HIS A 10 10.52 -29.92 -6.96
C HIS A 10 9.15 -29.26 -7.18
N GLN A 11 8.10 -29.77 -6.53
CA GLN A 11 6.77 -29.16 -6.57
C GLN A 11 6.74 -27.77 -5.90
N LYS A 12 7.47 -27.58 -4.79
CA LYS A 12 7.62 -26.26 -4.16
C LYS A 12 8.34 -25.28 -5.09
N THR A 13 9.40 -25.71 -5.77
CA THR A 13 10.13 -24.89 -6.75
C THR A 13 9.23 -24.50 -7.91
N LYS A 14 8.43 -25.43 -8.47
CA LYS A 14 7.48 -25.12 -9.55
C LYS A 14 6.37 -24.14 -9.14
N LYS A 15 5.81 -24.29 -7.94
CA LYS A 15 4.79 -23.36 -7.43
C LYS A 15 5.36 -21.97 -7.19
N LEU A 16 6.59 -21.89 -6.67
CA LEU A 16 7.29 -20.63 -6.46
C LEU A 16 7.62 -19.95 -7.79
N GLN A 17 8.09 -20.73 -8.78
CA GLN A 17 8.32 -20.24 -10.14
C GLN A 17 7.03 -19.66 -10.72
N ARG A 18 5.93 -20.41 -10.66
CA ARG A 18 4.63 -19.95 -11.17
C ARG A 18 4.15 -18.68 -10.47
N PHE A 19 4.29 -18.59 -9.15
CA PHE A 19 3.97 -17.37 -8.41
C PHE A 19 4.83 -16.19 -8.86
N TYR A 20 6.14 -16.41 -9.04
CA TYR A 20 7.06 -15.38 -9.50
C TYR A 20 6.70 -14.89 -10.89
N ASP A 21 6.42 -15.80 -11.82
CA ASP A 21 6.03 -15.48 -13.19
C ASP A 21 4.68 -14.73 -13.20
N ASP A 22 3.69 -15.20 -12.43
CA ASP A 22 2.39 -14.52 -12.29
C ASP A 22 2.56 -13.11 -11.70
N PHE A 23 3.44 -12.96 -10.70
CA PHE A 23 3.73 -11.67 -10.09
C PHE A 23 4.40 -10.71 -11.08
N LEU A 24 5.42 -11.17 -11.82
CA LEU A 24 6.07 -10.35 -12.84
C LEU A 24 5.07 -9.90 -13.90
N ASN A 25 4.34 -10.84 -14.49
CA ASN A 25 3.41 -10.56 -15.59
C ASN A 25 2.27 -9.62 -15.16
N GLN A 26 1.71 -9.80 -13.96
CA GLN A 26 0.56 -9.03 -13.52
C GLN A 26 0.91 -7.70 -12.86
N TRP A 27 2.05 -7.61 -12.17
CA TRP A 27 2.37 -6.45 -11.32
C TRP A 27 3.59 -5.66 -11.78
N MET A 28 4.57 -6.28 -12.45
CA MET A 28 5.79 -5.60 -12.90
C MET A 28 5.72 -5.20 -14.39
N GLU A 29 5.21 -6.09 -15.25
CA GLU A 29 5.24 -5.95 -16.70
C GLU A 29 3.86 -5.58 -17.30
N ASN A 30 2.87 -5.33 -16.45
CA ASN A 30 1.51 -5.01 -16.86
C ASN A 30 1.39 -3.55 -17.32
N SER A 31 1.00 -3.34 -18.57
CA SER A 31 0.82 -1.99 -19.15
C SER A 31 -0.40 -1.24 -18.59
N VAL A 32 -1.38 -1.96 -18.04
CA VAL A 32 -2.60 -1.38 -17.44
C VAL A 32 -2.37 -1.06 -15.96
N ILE A 33 -1.74 -1.98 -15.23
CA ILE A 33 -1.42 -1.82 -13.80
C ILE A 33 0.08 -1.52 -13.69
N THR A 34 0.44 -0.27 -13.92
CA THR A 34 1.85 0.16 -13.88
C THR A 34 2.41 0.16 -12.47
N ILE A 35 3.74 0.03 -12.35
CA ILE A 35 4.45 0.08 -11.06
C ILE A 35 4.09 1.33 -10.26
N ASP A 36 3.95 2.48 -10.93
CA ASP A 36 3.62 3.74 -10.26
C ASP A 36 2.24 3.75 -9.60
N MET A 37 1.32 2.86 -10.00
CA MET A 37 -0.01 2.76 -9.38
C MET A 37 0.05 2.13 -7.99
N TRP A 38 0.90 1.12 -7.79
CA TRP A 38 0.98 0.37 -6.52
C TRP A 38 2.26 0.64 -5.72
N ASN A 39 3.31 1.15 -6.36
CA ASN A 39 4.55 1.52 -5.66
C ASN A 39 4.31 2.75 -4.77
N CYS A 40 4.53 2.55 -3.48
CA CYS A 40 4.36 3.56 -2.45
C CYS A 40 5.68 4.20 -1.99
N LEU A 41 6.80 3.94 -2.68
CA LEU A 41 8.07 4.59 -2.38
C LEU A 41 7.91 6.12 -2.45
N LYS A 42 8.28 6.82 -1.36
CA LYS A 42 8.12 8.28 -1.18
C LYS A 42 6.67 8.80 -1.20
N LYS A 43 5.66 7.93 -1.21
CA LYS A 43 4.27 8.32 -1.01
C LYS A 43 3.92 8.24 0.47
N LEU A 44 3.17 9.23 0.97
CA LEU A 44 2.66 9.21 2.33
C LEU A 44 1.71 8.00 2.42
N HIS A 45 2.05 7.05 3.28
CA HIS A 45 1.57 5.66 3.25
C HIS A 45 0.05 5.53 3.04
N SER A 46 -0.34 5.25 1.80
CA SER A 46 -1.62 4.62 1.50
C SER A 46 -1.44 3.12 1.70
N THR A 47 -1.46 2.70 2.96
CA THR A 47 -1.44 1.26 3.30
C THR A 47 -2.78 0.64 2.90
N ASN A 48 -2.86 -0.70 2.95
CA ASN A 48 -4.14 -1.41 2.85
C ASN A 48 -5.22 -0.80 3.74
N ASN A 49 -4.87 -0.23 4.89
CA ASN A 49 -5.82 0.42 5.81
C ASN A 49 -6.58 1.58 5.16
N GLU A 50 -5.96 2.32 4.22
CA GLU A 50 -6.69 3.35 3.49
C GLU A 50 -7.72 2.71 2.57
N VAL A 51 -7.32 1.73 1.76
CA VAL A 51 -8.22 0.99 0.85
C VAL A 51 -9.34 0.28 1.62
N GLU A 52 -9.02 -0.38 2.72
CA GLU A 52 -9.97 -1.00 3.64
C GLU A 52 -10.89 0.04 4.28
N GLY A 53 -10.35 1.20 4.66
CA GLY A 53 -11.11 2.34 5.16
C GLY A 53 -12.10 2.87 4.13
N TRP A 54 -11.68 3.02 2.88
CA TRP A 54 -12.53 3.39 1.74
C TRP A 54 -13.62 2.34 1.50
N HIS A 55 -13.24 1.06 1.50
CA HIS A 55 -14.17 -0.05 1.31
C HIS A 55 -15.22 -0.08 2.43
N ASN A 56 -14.80 0.07 3.69
CA ASN A 56 -15.70 0.09 4.85
C ASN A 56 -16.60 1.32 4.84
N LYS A 57 -16.09 2.50 4.45
CA LYS A 57 -16.91 3.72 4.28
C LYS A 57 -17.98 3.50 3.21
N LEU A 58 -17.59 2.97 2.05
CA LEU A 58 -18.50 2.67 0.94
C LEU A 58 -19.56 1.64 1.38
N TYR A 59 -19.13 0.56 2.04
CA TYR A 59 -20.01 -0.46 2.60
C TYR A 59 -21.04 0.15 3.55
N ARG A 60 -20.61 0.99 4.50
CA ARG A 60 -21.50 1.69 5.44
C ARG A 60 -22.45 2.66 4.74
N SER A 61 -22.01 3.32 3.68
CA SER A 61 -22.86 4.26 2.92
C SER A 61 -23.98 3.56 2.17
N MET A 62 -23.73 2.35 1.66
CA MET A 62 -24.72 1.54 0.97
C MET A 62 -25.58 0.72 1.93
N ASN A 63 -25.02 0.34 3.09
CA ASN A 63 -25.64 -0.50 4.11
C ASN A 63 -26.19 -1.83 3.56
N GLU A 64 -25.62 -2.33 2.45
CA GLU A 64 -26.01 -3.56 1.77
C GLU A 64 -24.78 -4.45 1.59
N PRO A 65 -24.83 -5.73 2.00
CA PRO A 65 -23.70 -6.67 1.82
C PRO A 65 -23.35 -6.92 0.35
N HIS A 66 -24.37 -6.92 -0.51
CA HIS A 66 -24.26 -7.17 -1.95
C HIS A 66 -25.06 -6.12 -2.73
N PRO A 67 -24.52 -4.90 -2.88
CA PRO A 67 -25.23 -3.82 -3.54
C PRO A 67 -25.44 -4.15 -5.02
N LYS A 68 -26.62 -3.81 -5.54
CA LYS A 68 -26.87 -3.86 -6.99
C LYS A 68 -25.89 -2.91 -7.70
N MET A 69 -25.44 -3.27 -8.90
CA MET A 69 -24.49 -2.46 -9.68
C MET A 69 -24.93 -0.99 -9.82
N LYS A 70 -26.23 -0.74 -10.02
CA LYS A 70 -26.78 0.62 -10.09
C LYS A 70 -26.58 1.42 -8.79
N SER A 71 -26.80 0.79 -7.63
CA SER A 71 -26.61 1.38 -6.31
C SER A 71 -25.13 1.68 -6.04
N LEU A 72 -24.25 0.77 -6.44
CA LEU A 72 -22.80 0.96 -6.35
C LEU A 72 -22.33 2.16 -7.20
N VAL A 73 -22.74 2.22 -8.48
CA VAL A 73 -22.38 3.32 -9.37
C VAL A 73 -22.88 4.66 -8.85
N LYS A 74 -24.11 4.71 -8.30
CA LYS A 74 -24.67 5.92 -7.70
C LYS A 74 -23.80 6.39 -6.51
N SER A 75 -23.50 5.49 -5.59
CA SER A 75 -22.69 5.81 -4.39
C SER A 75 -21.27 6.27 -4.77
N LEU A 76 -20.66 5.64 -5.78
CA LEU A 76 -19.34 6.05 -6.29
C LEU A 76 -19.37 7.46 -6.90
N LYS A 77 -20.44 7.84 -7.61
CA LYS A 77 -20.60 9.20 -8.15
C LYS A 77 -20.73 10.25 -7.04
N GLU A 78 -21.57 9.98 -6.05
CA GLU A 78 -21.77 10.87 -4.89
C GLU A 78 -20.46 11.07 -4.12
N GLU A 79 -19.71 9.99 -3.89
CA GLU A 79 -18.40 10.06 -3.23
C GLU A 79 -17.38 10.83 -4.08
N ALA A 80 -17.38 10.68 -5.41
CA ALA A 80 -16.51 11.43 -6.30
C ALA A 80 -16.80 12.94 -6.27
N GLU A 81 -18.08 13.32 -6.26
CA GLU A 81 -18.52 14.72 -6.13
C GLU A 81 -18.11 15.31 -4.79
N PHE A 82 -18.30 14.58 -3.69
CA PHE A 82 -17.86 15.00 -2.36
C PHE A 82 -16.34 15.19 -2.30
N ASN A 83 -15.55 14.30 -2.91
CA ASN A 83 -14.10 14.46 -2.98
C ASN A 83 -13.67 15.66 -3.83
N SER A 84 -14.38 15.94 -4.92
CA SER A 84 -14.19 17.16 -5.71
C SER A 84 -14.44 18.42 -4.87
N PHE A 85 -15.51 18.44 -4.09
CA PHE A 85 -15.79 19.51 -3.13
C PHE A 85 -14.68 19.65 -2.07
N LEU A 86 -14.20 18.55 -1.49
CA LEU A 86 -13.08 18.59 -0.53
C LEU A 86 -11.79 19.13 -1.15
N LYS A 87 -11.49 18.80 -2.42
CA LYS A 87 -10.36 19.38 -3.16
C LYS A 87 -10.51 20.89 -3.31
N LYS A 88 -11.70 21.37 -3.68
CA LYS A 88 -11.99 22.82 -3.78
C LYS A 88 -11.80 23.52 -2.43
N ARG A 89 -12.34 22.95 -1.33
CA ARG A 89 -12.11 23.45 0.04
C ARG A 89 -10.62 23.55 0.39
N HIS A 90 -9.83 22.55 0.01
CA HIS A 90 -8.39 22.52 0.26
C HIS A 90 -7.66 23.65 -0.47
N VAL A 91 -8.00 23.90 -1.75
CA VAL A 91 -7.44 25.03 -2.52
C VAL A 91 -7.72 26.37 -1.84
N LEU A 92 -8.91 26.51 -1.26
CA LEU A 92 -9.34 27.70 -0.53
C LEU A 92 -8.77 27.82 0.89
N LYS A 93 -7.85 26.93 1.30
CA LYS A 93 -7.25 26.88 2.66
C LYS A 93 -8.28 26.87 3.81
N LEU A 94 -9.51 26.44 3.54
CA LEU A 94 -10.53 26.32 4.58
C LEU A 94 -10.10 25.21 5.54
N GLU A 95 -9.87 25.59 6.80
CA GLU A 95 -9.11 24.79 7.78
C GLU A 95 -9.52 23.31 7.80
N LYS A 96 -8.50 22.44 7.77
CA LYS A 96 -8.65 21.01 8.10
C LYS A 96 -8.36 20.84 9.58
N LYS A 97 -9.03 19.86 10.21
CA LYS A 97 -8.54 19.34 11.49
C LYS A 97 -7.08 18.88 11.31
N PRO A 98 -6.13 19.41 12.09
CA PRO A 98 -4.73 19.05 11.92
C PRO A 98 -4.51 17.59 12.29
N ARG A 99 -3.63 16.91 11.54
CA ARG A 99 -3.22 15.54 11.88
C ARG A 99 -2.51 15.56 13.24
N LEU A 100 -2.80 14.56 14.10
CA LEU A 100 -2.17 14.45 15.42
C LEU A 100 -0.64 14.45 15.30
N LYS A 101 0.02 15.19 16.21
CA LYS A 101 1.48 15.36 16.21
C LYS A 101 2.25 14.03 16.19
N LYS A 102 1.77 13.01 16.91
CA LYS A 102 2.38 11.67 16.96
C LYS A 102 2.56 11.04 15.57
N TYR A 103 1.56 11.17 14.70
CA TYR A 103 1.63 10.62 13.34
C TYR A 103 2.56 11.44 12.43
N ASN A 104 2.60 12.76 12.62
CA ASN A 104 3.55 13.60 11.90
C ASN A 104 5.00 13.26 12.30
N TYR A 105 5.24 12.99 13.59
CA TYR A 105 6.55 12.58 14.10
C TYR A 105 6.96 11.21 13.55
N LEU A 106 6.04 10.23 13.57
CA LEU A 106 6.26 8.92 12.99
C LEU A 106 6.62 9.00 11.50
N ASN A 107 5.87 9.77 10.71
CA ASN A 107 6.18 9.97 9.29
C ASN A 107 7.56 10.59 9.08
N LYS A 108 7.95 11.60 9.88
CA LYS A 108 9.29 12.20 9.81
C LYS A 108 10.38 11.16 10.04
N ARG A 109 10.20 10.26 11.02
CA ARG A 109 11.16 9.18 11.31
C ARG A 109 11.24 8.17 10.17
N ILE A 110 10.09 7.74 9.64
CA ILE A 110 10.04 6.82 8.50
C ILE A 110 10.73 7.43 7.28
N ASN A 111 10.40 8.68 6.93
CA ASN A 111 11.02 9.38 5.81
C ASN A 111 12.53 9.50 5.97
N LYS A 112 13.02 9.79 7.18
CA LYS A 112 14.47 9.82 7.45
C LYS A 112 15.13 8.46 7.17
N ILE A 113 14.55 7.36 7.67
CA ILE A 113 15.08 6.01 7.42
C ILE A 113 15.13 5.70 5.92
N LEU A 114 14.08 6.06 5.18
CA LEU A 114 14.01 5.85 3.73
C LEU A 114 15.00 6.73 2.96
N ASP A 115 15.20 7.98 3.39
CA ASP A 115 16.21 8.87 2.80
C ASP A 115 17.62 8.35 3.05
N ASP A 116 17.93 7.88 4.25
CA ASP A 116 19.21 7.28 4.61
C ASP A 116 19.47 6.03 3.74
N TYR A 117 18.45 5.19 3.52
CA TYR A 117 18.51 4.06 2.59
C TYR A 117 18.75 4.52 1.14
N CYS A 118 18.05 5.55 0.68
CA CYS A 118 18.20 6.06 -0.69
C CYS A 118 19.57 6.66 -0.97
N LYS A 119 20.20 7.26 0.06
CA LYS A 119 21.53 7.88 0.01
C LYS A 119 22.69 6.91 0.27
N ALA A 120 22.40 5.66 0.62
CA ALA A 120 23.43 4.68 0.89
C ALA A 120 24.33 4.44 -0.35
N PRO A 121 25.65 4.31 -0.16
CA PRO A 121 26.61 4.15 -1.26
C PRO A 121 26.42 2.82 -2.03
N SER A 122 25.86 1.80 -1.39
CA SER A 122 25.47 0.53 -2.01
C SER A 122 24.03 0.17 -1.63
N ARG A 123 23.29 -0.49 -2.54
CA ARG A 123 21.96 -1.08 -2.28
C ARG A 123 22.07 -2.59 -2.19
N ASP A 124 23.04 -3.05 -1.42
CA ASP A 124 23.25 -4.46 -1.16
C ASP A 124 22.20 -5.02 -0.18
N SER A 125 22.16 -6.35 -0.09
CA SER A 125 21.26 -7.08 0.81
C SER A 125 21.40 -6.62 2.27
N GLU A 126 22.60 -6.21 2.67
CA GLU A 126 22.88 -5.73 4.03
C GLU A 126 22.24 -4.37 4.32
N THR A 127 22.31 -3.45 3.37
CA THR A 127 21.69 -2.13 3.47
C THR A 127 20.17 -2.23 3.50
N ILE A 128 19.59 -3.11 2.67
CA ILE A 128 18.16 -3.43 2.71
C ILE A 128 17.78 -4.00 4.08
N ARG A 129 18.54 -4.97 4.60
CA ARG A 129 18.28 -5.61 5.90
C ARG A 129 18.32 -4.59 7.05
N LYS A 130 19.29 -3.67 7.05
CA LYS A 130 19.37 -2.59 8.05
C LYS A 130 18.16 -1.66 7.98
N CYS A 131 17.76 -1.25 6.78
CA CYS A 131 16.57 -0.43 6.57
C CYS A 131 15.30 -1.13 7.09
N LEU A 132 15.11 -2.41 6.74
CA LEU A 132 13.95 -3.19 7.19
C LEU A 132 13.90 -3.35 8.71
N LYS A 133 15.05 -3.58 9.37
CA LYS A 133 15.13 -3.59 10.83
C LYS A 133 14.73 -2.25 11.42
N ALA A 134 15.28 -1.13 10.91
CA ALA A 134 14.95 0.20 11.40
C ALA A 134 13.44 0.51 11.27
N LEU A 135 12.82 0.12 10.14
CA LEU A 135 11.37 0.25 9.94
C LEU A 135 10.56 -0.62 10.90
N ALA A 136 10.97 -1.86 11.17
CA ALA A 136 10.24 -2.77 12.05
C ALA A 136 10.12 -2.25 13.51
N PHE A 137 11.09 -1.44 13.94
CA PHE A 137 11.10 -0.86 15.29
C PHE A 137 10.69 0.62 15.31
N VAL A 138 10.34 1.24 14.18
CA VAL A 138 10.11 2.70 14.08
C VAL A 138 8.98 3.21 14.99
N GLY A 139 7.96 2.38 15.24
CA GLY A 139 6.81 2.72 16.10
C GLY A 139 6.91 2.22 17.54
N LYS A 140 7.94 1.44 17.90
CA LYS A 140 8.10 0.85 19.25
C LYS A 140 8.86 1.72 20.23
N PHE A 141 9.35 2.88 19.78
CA PHE A 141 9.92 3.91 20.64
C PHE A 141 8.83 4.93 20.93
N GLU A 142 7.84 4.52 21.73
CA GLU A 142 6.99 5.39 22.55
C GLU A 142 7.27 5.03 24.01
#